data_AF-A0A415S9X7-F1
#
_entry.id   AF-A0A415S9X7-F1
#
_cell.length_a   1.000
_cell.length_b   1.000
_cell.length_c   1.000
_cell.angle_alpha   90.00
_cell.angle_beta   90.00
_cell.angle_gamma   90.00
#
_symmetry.space_group_name_H-M   'P 1'
#
loop_
_entity.id
_entity.type
_entity.pdbx_description
1 polymer ?
#
loop_
_entity_poly.entity_id
_entity_poly.type
_entity_poly.pdbx_seq_one_letter_code
_entity_poly.pdbx_strand_id
1 'polypeptide(L)' 'MFKIDKRYAKANNQKTIRFTDDLYMQLETIAKYEKISFNELVLQCCRYALENMEPLEKE' A
#
# COMPACT_ATOMS: atom_id res chain seq x y z
N MET A 1 2.03 -14.70 0.17
CA MET A 1 0.62 -14.32 0.46
C MET A 1 0.65 -12.99 1.20
N PHE A 2 0.00 -11.96 0.65
CA PHE A 2 -0.11 -10.65 1.30
C PHE A 2 -1.00 -10.76 2.53
N LYS A 3 -0.52 -10.29 3.69
CA LYS A 3 -1.25 -10.30 4.97
C LYS A 3 -1.24 -8.90 5.56
N ILE A 4 -2.37 -8.50 6.13
CA ILE A 4 -2.51 -7.14 6.62
C ILE A 4 -1.83 -6.96 7.99
N ASP A 5 -0.91 -5.99 8.08
CA ASP A 5 -0.16 -5.64 9.30
C ASP A 5 -0.52 -4.21 9.76
N LYS A 6 -0.93 -4.07 11.02
CA LYS A 6 -1.38 -2.81 11.62
C LYS A 6 -0.25 -1.90 12.12
N ARG A 7 1.02 -2.32 12.00
CA ARG A 7 2.19 -1.51 12.41
C ARG A 7 2.39 -0.24 11.58
N TYR A 8 1.73 -0.12 10.42
CA TYR A 8 1.83 1.03 9.52
C TYR A 8 0.99 2.25 9.93
N ALA A 9 0.29 2.19 11.07
CA ALA A 9 -0.51 3.30 11.60
C ALA A 9 0.30 4.58 11.95
N LYS A 10 1.64 4.53 11.96
CA LYS A 10 2.53 5.66 12.32
C LYS A 10 3.29 6.25 11.12
N ALA A 11 2.58 6.58 10.04
CA ALA A 11 3.19 7.22 8.88
C ALA A 11 3.30 8.75 9.09
N ASN A 12 4.53 9.27 9.18
CA ASN A 12 4.79 10.68 9.51
C ASN A 12 5.17 11.57 8.31
N ASN A 13 5.41 10.99 7.13
CA ASN A 13 5.81 11.72 5.93
C ASN A 13 4.61 11.85 4.98
N GLN A 14 3.98 13.04 4.92
CA GLN A 14 2.85 13.28 4.02
C GLN A 14 3.34 13.39 2.57
N LYS A 15 2.73 12.60 1.68
CA LYS A 15 2.97 12.62 0.23
C LYS A 15 1.64 12.55 -0.51
N THR A 16 1.50 13.36 -1.55
CA THR A 16 0.32 13.36 -2.43
C THR A 16 0.64 12.58 -3.70
N ILE A 17 -0.20 11.61 -4.03
CA ILE A 17 -0.13 10.81 -5.25
C ILE A 17 -1.51 10.75 -5.92
N ARG A 18 -1.55 10.54 -7.23
CA ARG A 18 -2.80 10.40 -8.01
C ARG A 18 -2.96 8.94 -8.44
N PHE A 19 -4.17 8.41 -8.32
CA PHE A 19 -4.54 7.06 -8.75
C PHE A 19 -5.43 7.14 -9.99
N THR A 20 -5.44 6.07 -10.78
CA THR A 20 -6.53 5.85 -11.74
C THR A 20 -7.80 5.46 -10.98
N ASP A 21 -8.97 5.78 -11.55
CA ASP A 21 -10.26 5.52 -10.89
C ASP A 21 -10.44 4.05 -10.53
N ASP A 22 -10.09 3.14 -11.46
CA ASP A 22 -10.20 1.69 -11.25
C ASP A 22 -9.35 1.20 -10.08
N LEU A 23 -8.09 1.66 -10.00
CA LEU A 23 -7.17 1.26 -8.94
C LEU A 23 -7.61 1.84 -7.59
N TYR A 24 -8.05 3.11 -7.59
CA TYR A 24 -8.58 3.74 -6.39
C TYR A 24 -9.78 2.99 -5.85
N MET A 25 -10.77 2.66 -6.69
CA MET A 25 -11.98 1.94 -6.26
C MET A 25 -11.67 0.56 -5.68
N GLN A 26 -10.72 -0.18 -6.28
CA GLN A 26 -10.29 -1.48 -5.77
C GLN A 26 -9.65 -1.36 -4.38
N LEU A 27 -8.68 -0.45 -4.23
CA LEU A 27 -7.98 -0.23 -2.96
C LEU A 27 -8.93 0.28 -1.87
N GLU A 28 -9.82 1.22 -2.21
CA GLU A 28 -10.85 1.76 -1.31
C GLU A 28 -11.77 0.65 -0.78
N THR A 29 -12.20 -0.26 -1.65
CA THR A 29 -13.06 -1.40 -1.29
C THR A 29 -12.35 -2.35 -0.32
N ILE A 30 -11.09 -2.68 -0.62
CA ILE A 30 -10.27 -3.56 0.24
C ILE A 30 -10.04 -2.92 1.61
N ALA A 31 -9.66 -1.63 1.65
CA ALA A 31 -9.41 -0.93 2.90
C ALA A 31 -10.65 -0.91 3.80
N LYS A 32 -11.84 -0.67 3.22
CA LYS A 32 -13.13 -0.71 3.92
C LYS A 32 -13.45 -2.10 4.45
N TYR A 33 -13.29 -3.14 3.63
CA TYR A 33 -13.55 -4.53 4.02
C TYR A 33 -12.66 -4.96 5.19
N GLU A 34 -11.38 -4.63 5.12
CA GLU A 34 -10.35 -4.99 6.10
C GLU A 34 -10.32 -4.07 7.33
N LYS A 35 -11.15 -3.01 7.32
CA LYS A 35 -11.28 -2.02 8.40
C LYS A 35 -9.94 -1.36 8.74
N ILE A 36 -9.17 -1.01 7.72
CA ILE A 36 -7.93 -0.24 7.82
C ILE A 36 -8.06 1.07 7.04
N SER A 37 -7.24 2.07 7.35
CA SER A 37 -7.20 3.28 6.54
C SER A 37 -6.64 3.00 5.15
N PHE A 38 -7.08 3.77 4.16
CA PHE A 38 -6.55 3.71 2.80
C PHE A 38 -5.02 3.86 2.80
N ASN A 39 -4.49 4.76 3.63
CA ASN A 39 -3.05 4.97 3.78
C ASN A 39 -2.33 3.72 4.31
N GLU A 40 -2.88 3.03 5.33
CA GLU A 40 -2.30 1.78 5.83
C GLU A 40 -2.24 0.70 4.76
N LEU A 41 -3.28 0.59 3.90
CA LEU A 41 -3.28 -0.35 2.79
C LEU A 41 -2.18 0.00 1.76
N VAL A 42 -2.11 1.26 1.34
CA VAL A 42 -1.11 1.73 0.36
C VAL A 42 0.31 1.44 0.84
N LEU A 43 0.62 1.71 2.11
CA LEU A 43 1.95 1.45 2.68
C LEU A 43 2.31 -0.04 2.63
N GLN A 44 1.34 -0.91 2.90
CA GLN A 44 1.56 -2.36 2.85
C GLN A 44 1.74 -2.83 1.40
N CYS A 45 0.94 -2.33 0.46
CA CYS A 45 1.14 -2.60 -0.97
C CYS A 45 2.56 -2.21 -1.41
N CYS A 46 3.04 -1.03 -1.03
CA CYS A 46 4.41 -0.59 -1.33
C CYS A 46 5.45 -1.52 -0.71
N ARG A 47 5.28 -1.95 0.54
CA ARG A 47 6.22 -2.86 1.22
C ARG A 47 6.28 -4.22 0.56
N TYR A 48 5.13 -4.80 0.24
CA TYR A 48 5.06 -6.07 -0.47
C TYR A 48 5.73 -5.97 -1.84
N ALA A 49 5.44 -4.89 -2.60
CA ALA A 49 6.08 -4.66 -3.89
C ALA A 49 7.60 -4.59 -3.75
N LEU A 50 8.13 -3.87 -2.76
CA LEU A 50 9.58 -3.76 -2.52
C LEU A 50 10.23 -5.09 -2.10
N GLU A 51 9.55 -5.90 -1.29
CA GLU A 51 10.05 -7.21 -0.84
C GLU A 51 10.06 -8.27 -1.95
N ASN A 52 9.20 -8.11 -2.96
CA ASN A 52 9.03 -9.06 -4.06
C ASN A 52 9.53 -8.49 -5.40
N MET A 53 10.09 -7.29 -5.41
CA MET A 53 10.70 -6.71 -6.60
C MET A 53 11.98 -7.49 -6.92
N GLU A 54 12.23 -7.70 -8.21
CA GLU A 54 13.52 -8.23 -8.62
C GLU A 54 14.64 -7.30 -8.09
N PRO A 55 15.80 -7.85 -7.70
CA PRO A 55 16.93 -7.03 -7.29
C PRO A 55 17.18 -6.01 -8.38
N LEU A 56 17.23 -4.73 -8.00
CA LEU A 56 17.71 -3.70 -8.91
C LEU A 56 19.13 -4.12 -9.29
N GLU A 57 19.31 -4.60 -10.53
CA GLU A 57 20.64 -4.80 -11.09
C GLU A 57 21.35 -3.47 -10.94
N LYS A 58 22.36 -3.45 -10.08
CA LYS A 58 23.24 -2.30 -9.95
C LYS A 58 24.14 -2.34 -11.19
N GLU A 59 23.78 -1.56 -12.21
CA GLU A 59 24.76 -1.07 -13.18
C GLU A 59 25.81 -0.20 -12.47
#